data_AF-A0A357YF72-F1
#
_entry.id   AF-A0A357YF72-F1
#
_cell.length_a   1.000
_cell.length_b   1.000
_cell.length_c   1.000
_cell.angle_alpha   90.00
_cell.angle_beta   90.00
_cell.angle_gamma   90.00
#
_symmetry.space_group_name_H-M   'P 1'
#
loop_
_entity.id
_entity.type
_entity.pdbx_description
1 polymer ?
#
loop_
_entity_poly.entity_id
_entity_poly.type
_entity_poly.pdbx_seq_one_letter_code
_entity_poly.pdbx_strand_id
1 'polypeptide(L)' 'MTDLSDPHSVFTDGGEGLLYPLLPLRDIVIFPYMVTPLFVGRPRSIHALEGAMEKDRMVFL' A
#
# COMPACT_ATOMS: atom_id res chain seq x y z
N MET A 1 -8.06 -18.85 -20.90
CA MET A 1 -7.36 -19.61 -19.84
C MET A 1 -6.33 -18.69 -19.24
N THR A 2 -6.81 -17.66 -18.55
CA THR A 2 -5.96 -16.68 -17.86
C THR A 2 -5.76 -17.16 -16.44
N ASP A 3 -4.50 -17.14 -16.04
CA ASP A 3 -3.97 -17.78 -14.86
C ASP A 3 -4.59 -17.17 -13.58
N LEU A 4 -5.38 -17.98 -12.86
CA LEU A 4 -6.01 -17.65 -11.59
C LEU A 4 -5.01 -17.94 -10.44
N SER A 5 -3.77 -17.51 -10.58
CA SER A 5 -2.70 -17.74 -9.58
C SER A 5 -2.06 -16.46 -9.05
N ASP A 6 -2.49 -15.28 -9.48
CA ASP A 6 -1.98 -14.02 -8.94
C ASP A 6 -2.95 -13.38 -7.91
N PRO A 7 -2.66 -13.45 -6.60
CA PRO A 7 -3.50 -12.86 -5.56
C PRO A 7 -3.50 -11.32 -5.54
N HIS A 8 -2.79 -10.65 -6.46
CA HIS A 8 -2.69 -9.19 -6.55
C HIS A 8 -3.72 -8.51 -7.48
N SER A 9 -4.62 -9.24 -8.16
CA SER A 9 -5.66 -8.64 -8.99
C SER A 9 -6.86 -8.18 -8.14
N VAL A 10 -6.68 -7.14 -7.33
CA VAL A 10 -7.72 -6.56 -6.50
C VAL A 10 -8.08 -5.17 -7.06
N PHE A 11 -9.32 -5.07 -7.56
CA PHE A 11 -10.00 -3.91 -8.16
C PHE A 11 -9.43 -3.37 -9.48
N THR A 12 -9.99 -3.83 -10.60
CA THR A 12 -9.90 -3.14 -11.90
C THR A 12 -11.32 -2.83 -12.36
N ASP A 13 -11.73 -1.58 -12.17
CA ASP A 13 -12.82 -0.95 -12.91
C ASP A 13 -12.20 0.13 -13.81
N GLY A 14 -12.25 -0.09 -15.12
CA GLY A 14 -12.13 0.92 -16.20
C GLY A 14 -10.90 1.83 -16.33
N GLY A 15 -10.01 1.93 -15.35
CA GLY A 15 -8.78 2.71 -15.39
C GLY A 15 -7.59 1.86 -14.97
N GLU A 16 -6.40 2.15 -15.50
CA GLU A 16 -5.13 1.54 -15.11
C GLU A 16 -5.04 1.47 -13.57
N GLY A 17 -5.25 0.29 -12.99
CA GLY A 17 -5.37 0.12 -11.55
C GLY A 17 -4.03 0.39 -10.87
N LEU A 18 -3.91 1.49 -10.15
CA LEU A 18 -2.70 1.83 -9.42
C LEU A 18 -2.60 0.96 -8.16
N LEU A 19 -1.69 -0.03 -8.20
CA LEU A 19 -1.40 -0.90 -7.06
C LEU A 19 -0.45 -0.20 -6.08
N TYR A 20 -0.94 0.11 -4.90
CA TYR A 20 -0.16 0.69 -3.80
C TYR A 20 0.07 -0.30 -2.66
N PRO A 21 1.25 -0.25 -2.01
CA PRO A 21 1.51 -1.03 -0.80
C PRO A 21 0.65 -0.54 0.37
N LEU A 22 0.05 -1.49 1.08
CA LEU A 22 -0.80 -1.25 2.26
C LEU A 22 0.04 -1.25 3.55
N LEU A 23 -0.06 -0.17 4.33
CA LEU A 23 0.56 -0.04 5.64
C LEU A 23 -0.52 0.04 6.74
N PRO A 24 -0.90 -1.09 7.36
CA PRO A 24 -2.05 -1.12 8.25
C PRO A 24 -1.81 -0.27 9.50
N LEU A 25 -2.65 0.76 9.66
CA LEU A 25 -2.73 1.55 10.89
C LEU A 25 -3.78 0.96 11.83
N ARG A 26 -3.44 0.87 13.12
CA ARG A 26 -4.39 0.49 14.16
C ARG A 26 -4.62 1.72 15.05
N ASP A 27 -5.89 1.99 15.33
CA ASP A 27 -6.34 3.01 16.29
C ASP A 27 -6.16 4.48 15.86
N ILE A 28 -5.81 4.77 14.60
CA ILE A 28 -5.67 6.14 14.08
C ILE A 28 -6.33 6.30 12.71
N VAL A 29 -6.91 7.48 12.46
CA VAL A 29 -7.44 7.92 11.16
C VAL A 29 -6.66 9.16 10.75
N ILE A 30 -6.11 9.15 9.53
CA ILE A 30 -5.32 10.26 8.99
C ILE A 30 -6.13 10.98 7.91
N PHE A 31 -6.19 12.31 7.99
CA PHE A 31 -6.80 13.16 6.99
C PHE A 31 -5.73 13.90 6.17
N PRO A 32 -6.08 14.38 4.96
CA PRO A 32 -5.18 15.20 4.16
C PRO A 32 -4.55 16.36 4.95
N TYR A 33 -3.36 16.78 4.53
CA TYR A 33 -2.55 17.85 5.15
C TYR A 33 -1.95 17.54 6.52
N MET A 34 -2.20 16.36 7.08
CA MET A 34 -1.55 15.94 8.33
C MET A 34 -0.14 15.40 8.07
N VAL A 35 0.80 15.74 8.95
CA VAL A 35 2.14 15.13 9.01
C VAL A 35 2.25 14.38 10.32
N THR A 36 2.36 13.05 10.25
CA THR A 36 2.45 12.18 11.43
C THR A 36 3.61 11.20 11.24
N PRO A 37 4.59 11.14 12.17
CA PRO A 37 5.62 10.13 12.13
C PRO A 37 4.99 8.76 12.47
N LEU A 38 5.31 7.75 11.66
CA LEU A 38 4.85 6.38 11.87
C LEU A 38 6.05 5.48 12.14
N PHE A 39 5.93 4.59 13.13
CA PHE A 39 6.93 3.55 13.39
C PHE A 39 6.49 2.25 12.74
N VAL A 40 7.29 1.76 11.78
CA VAL A 40 7.04 0.49 11.09
C VAL A 40 7.99 -0.57 11.65
N GLY A 41 7.43 -1.64 12.22
CA GLY A 41 8.24 -2.69 12.87
C GLY A 41 7.96 -4.12 12.40
N ARG A 42 6.86 -4.36 11.67
CA ARG A 42 6.56 -5.71 11.17
C ARG A 42 7.32 -5.95 9.86
N PRO A 43 8.01 -7.10 9.68
CA PRO A 43 8.78 -7.37 8.47
C PRO A 43 8.00 -7.18 7.16
N ARG A 44 6.73 -7.62 7.12
CA ARG A 44 5.87 -7.43 5.94
C ARG A 44 5.57 -5.96 5.64
N SER A 45 5.42 -5.15 6.68
CA SER A 45 5.17 -3.70 6.54
C SER A 45 6.45 -2.96 6.15
N ILE A 46 7.61 -3.42 6.61
CA ILE A 46 8.92 -2.90 6.20
C ILE A 46 9.13 -3.13 4.70
N HIS A 47 8.97 -4.37 4.22
CA HIS A 47 9.12 -4.67 2.78
C HIS A 47 8.12 -3.90 1.90
N ALA A 48 6.88 -3.73 2.37
CA ALA A 48 5.89 -2.93 1.66
C ALA A 48 6.30 -1.45 1.56
N LEU A 49 6.88 -0.90 2.64
CA LEU A 49 7.40 0.46 2.66
C LEU A 49 8.63 0.62 1.74
N GLU A 50 9.58 -0.30 1.79
CA GLU A 50 10.76 -0.30 0.92
C GLU A 50 10.36 -0.30 -0.56
N GLY A 51 9.45 -1.20 -0.96
CA GLY A 51 8.92 -1.23 -2.33
C GLY A 51 8.12 0.02 -2.72
N ALA A 52 7.55 0.75 -1.76
CA ALA A 52 6.92 2.06 -2.01
C ALA A 52 7.97 3.15 -2.26
N MET A 53 9.04 3.14 -1.47
CA MET A 53 10.11 4.13 -1.51
C MET A 53 10.91 4.08 -2.82
N GLU A 54 11.03 2.90 -3.43
CA GLU A 54 11.65 2.70 -4.74
C GLU A 54 10.80 3.18 -5.92
N LYS A 55 9.50 3.42 -5.69
CA LYS A 55 8.54 3.93 -6.68
C LYS A 55 8.24 5.41 -6.42
N ASP A 56 6.97 5.81 -6.52
CA ASP A 56 6.53 7.18 -6.34
C ASP A 56 6.41 7.62 -4.86
N ARG A 57 6.91 6.82 -3.91
CA ARG A 57 6.78 7.03 -2.45
C ARG A 57 5.33 7.10 -1.97
N MET A 58 4.43 6.43 -2.68
CA MET A 58 3.00 6.37 -2.38
C MET A 58 2.67 5.08 -1.63
N VAL A 59 1.97 5.21 -0.51
CA VAL A 59 1.45 4.11 0.31
C VAL A 59 -0.04 4.32 0.55
N PHE A 60 -0.77 3.22 0.73
CA PHE A 60 -2.14 3.24 1.23
C PHE A 60 -2.11 2.90 2.73
N LEU A 61 -2.81 3.70 3.55
CA LEU A 61 -2.80 3.59 5.02
C LEU A 61 -4.07 2.91 5.54
#